data_AF-A0A8T4JNZ4-F1
#
_entry.id   AF-A0A8T4JNZ4-F1
#
_cell.length_a   1.000
_cell.length_b   1.000
_cell.length_c   1.000
_cell.angle_alpha   90.00
_cell.angle_beta   90.00
_cell.angle_gamma   90.00
#
_symmetry.space_group_name_H-M   'P 1'
#
loop_
_entity.id
_entity.type
_entity.pdbx_description
1 polymer ?
#
loop_
_entity_poly.entity_id
_entity_poly.type
_entity_poly.pdbx_seq_one_letter_code
_entity_poly.pdbx_strand_id
1 'polypeptide(L)'
;MVKKTISKGKVKTVAVKASINGNSINQTTIKIARETKLRLNKLKEYDRESYDQILRKMLYVLNICRQAPEKAKRVLEEIDMRIKMSKEFDEEGVL
;
A
#
# COMPACT_ATOMS: atom_id res chain seq x y z
N MET A 1 -44.40 7.20 -45.75
CA MET A 1 -43.84 5.83 -45.67
C MET A 1 -43.47 5.55 -44.23
N VAL A 2 -44.23 4.72 -43.51
CA VAL A 2 -43.90 4.28 -42.13
C VAL A 2 -43.86 2.76 -42.16
N LYS A 3 -42.65 2.18 -42.07
CA LYS A 3 -42.46 0.73 -41.94
C LYS A 3 -42.39 0.41 -40.45
N LYS A 4 -43.41 -0.27 -39.92
CA LYS A 4 -43.48 -0.75 -38.55
C LYS A 4 -42.78 -2.11 -38.47
N THR A 5 -41.60 -2.15 -37.87
CA THR A 5 -40.82 -3.38 -37.69
C THR A 5 -41.27 -4.10 -36.41
N ILE A 6 -41.51 -5.42 -36.51
CA ILE A 6 -41.85 -6.32 -35.39
C ILE A 6 -40.60 -7.09 -34.98
N SER A 7 -40.33 -7.26 -33.68
CA SER A 7 -39.55 -8.38 -33.13
C SER A 7 -39.70 -8.40 -31.59
N LYS A 8 -40.51 -9.30 -31.02
CA LYS A 8 -40.16 -10.63 -30.45
C LYS A 8 -39.15 -10.58 -29.29
N GLY A 9 -39.60 -11.04 -28.12
CA GLY A 9 -38.72 -11.61 -27.08
C GLY A 9 -38.90 -11.01 -25.69
N LYS A 10 -39.70 -11.66 -24.85
CA LYS A 10 -39.79 -11.41 -23.40
C LYS A 10 -38.57 -12.06 -22.74
N VAL A 11 -37.49 -11.32 -22.51
CA VAL A 11 -36.34 -11.86 -21.78
C VAL A 11 -36.61 -11.74 -20.28
N LYS A 12 -36.87 -12.87 -19.62
CA LYS A 12 -36.70 -13.00 -18.17
C LYS A 12 -35.22 -13.24 -17.93
N THR A 13 -34.51 -12.28 -17.34
CA THR A 13 -33.18 -12.52 -16.80
C THR A 13 -33.21 -12.41 -15.29
N VAL A 14 -32.68 -13.45 -14.68
CA VAL A 14 -32.64 -13.78 -13.25
C VAL A 14 -31.96 -12.68 -12.44
N ALA A 15 -32.51 -12.36 -11.27
CA ALA A 15 -31.86 -11.53 -10.28
C ALA A 15 -30.59 -12.24 -9.77
N VAL A 16 -29.42 -11.84 -10.27
CA VAL A 16 -28.14 -12.22 -9.68
C VAL A 16 -27.94 -11.38 -8.43
N LYS A 17 -28.16 -11.96 -7.25
CA LYS A 17 -27.67 -11.38 -6.00
C LYS A 17 -26.15 -11.54 -5.98
N ALA A 18 -25.44 -10.59 -6.57
CA ALA A 18 -24.02 -10.40 -6.30
C ALA A 18 -23.90 -9.73 -4.93
N SER A 19 -23.73 -10.55 -3.87
CA SER A 19 -23.17 -10.07 -2.62
C SER A 19 -21.70 -9.75 -2.87
N ILE A 20 -21.43 -8.51 -3.29
CA ILE A 20 -20.07 -7.98 -3.32
C ILE A 20 -19.89 -7.32 -1.97
N ASN A 21 -19.29 -8.04 -1.01
CA ASN A 21 -18.68 -7.42 0.15
C ASN A 21 -17.56 -6.50 -0.35
N GLY A 22 -17.93 -5.29 -0.74
CA GLY A 22 -17.01 -4.24 -1.15
C GLY A 22 -16.25 -3.80 0.09
N ASN A 23 -15.08 -4.41 0.32
CA ASN A 23 -14.09 -3.78 1.17
C ASN A 23 -13.64 -2.52 0.42
N SER A 24 -14.26 -1.38 0.75
CA SER A 24 -13.92 -0.09 0.17
C SER A 24 -12.48 0.23 0.55
N ILE A 25 -11.57 0.16 -0.42
CA ILE A 25 -10.20 0.59 -0.21
C ILE A 25 -10.26 2.11 -0.06
N ASN A 26 -10.32 2.60 1.18
CA ASN A 26 -10.33 4.02 1.51
C ASN A 26 -8.95 4.63 1.19
N GLN A 27 -8.69 4.85 -0.09
CA GLN A 27 -7.44 5.39 -0.60
C GLN A 27 -7.50 6.92 -0.58
N THR A 28 -6.44 7.52 -0.05
CA THR A 28 -6.23 8.97 -0.10
C THR A 28 -4.94 9.25 -0.86
N THR A 29 -4.86 10.41 -1.51
CA THR A 29 -3.64 10.86 -2.21
C THR A 29 -2.98 11.97 -1.42
N ILE A 30 -1.69 11.80 -1.13
CA ILE A 30 -0.89 12.81 -0.43
C ILE A 30 0.20 13.30 -1.39
N LYS A 31 0.25 14.60 -1.64
CA LYS A 31 1.37 15.23 -2.34
C LYS A 31 2.47 15.52 -1.34
N ILE A 32 3.69 15.06 -1.64
CA ILE A 32 4.88 15.30 -0.84
C ILE A 32 6.00 15.87 -1.71
N ALA A 33 6.92 16.61 -1.11
CA ALA A 33 8.09 17.12 -1.82
C ALA A 33 8.97 15.97 -2.31
N ARG A 34 9.70 16.19 -3.42
CA ARG A 34 10.60 15.19 -4.01
C ARG A 34 11.66 14.72 -3.00
N GLU A 35 12.21 15.65 -2.23
CA GLU A 35 13.17 15.34 -1.17
C GLU A 35 12.58 14.41 -0.10
N THR A 36 11.36 14.70 0.37
CA THR A 36 10.65 13.84 1.33
C THR A 36 10.42 12.45 0.75
N LYS A 37 10.04 12.34 -0.52
CA LYS A 37 9.88 11.05 -1.21
C LYS A 37 11.19 10.27 -1.25
N LEU A 38 12.31 10.92 -1.53
CA LEU A 38 13.64 10.27 -1.52
C LEU A 38 14.01 9.77 -0.12
N ARG A 39 13.69 10.53 0.93
CA ARG A 39 13.88 10.09 2.32
C ARG A 39 13.02 8.87 2.64
N LEU A 40 11.75 8.87 2.25
CA LEU A 40 10.86 7.71 2.44
C LEU A 40 11.35 6.46 1.70
N ASN A 41 11.91 6.63 0.49
CA ASN A 41 12.48 5.50 -0.24
C ASN A 41 13.65 4.85 0.50
N LYS A 42 14.49 5.64 1.19
CA LYS A 42 15.62 5.12 1.98
C LYS A 42 15.18 4.34 3.23
N LEU A 43 13.92 4.47 3.64
CA LEU A 43 13.33 3.78 4.79
C LEU A 43 12.65 2.46 4.41
N LYS A 44 12.69 2.06 3.12
CA LYS A 44 12.19 0.77 2.67
C LYS A 44 13.08 -0.35 3.19
N GLU A 45 12.45 -1.33 3.84
CA GLU A 45 13.13 -2.59 4.20
C GLU A 45 13.17 -3.57 3.01
N TYR A 46 12.25 -3.39 2.05
CA TYR A 46 12.13 -4.21 0.86
C TYR A 46 11.75 -3.35 -0.34
N ASP A 47 12.21 -3.71 -1.55
CA ASP A 47 11.93 -2.97 -2.78
C ASP A 47 10.44 -2.72 -3.03
N ARG A 48 9.62 -3.76 -2.84
CA ARG A 48 8.19 -3.77 -3.14
C ARG A 48 7.32 -3.18 -2.02
N GLU A 49 7.92 -2.58 -1.00
CA GLU A 49 7.17 -1.96 0.08
C GLU A 49 6.41 -0.71 -0.39
N SER A 50 5.15 -0.58 0.03
CA SER A 50 4.29 0.56 -0.28
C SER A 50 4.53 1.74 0.67
N TYR A 51 4.25 2.97 0.23
CA TYR A 51 4.37 4.13 1.10
C TYR A 51 3.42 4.07 2.32
N ASP A 52 2.24 3.47 2.19
CA ASP A 52 1.32 3.29 3.32
C ASP A 52 1.95 2.39 4.41
N GLN A 53 2.62 1.31 4.02
CA GLN A 53 3.35 0.45 4.97
C GLN A 53 4.47 1.20 5.68
N ILE A 54 5.28 1.97 4.94
CA ILE A 54 6.36 2.78 5.52
C ILE A 54 5.79 3.79 6.51
N LEU A 55 4.74 4.53 6.13
CA LEU A 55 4.12 5.53 6.97
C LEU A 55 3.51 4.92 8.23
N ARG A 56 2.86 3.75 8.15
CA ARG A 56 2.35 3.03 9.32
C ARG A 56 3.46 2.63 10.28
N LYS A 57 4.59 2.12 9.78
CA LYS A 57 5.77 1.81 10.62
C LYS A 57 6.30 3.05 11.32
N MET A 58 6.45 4.16 10.59
CA MET A 58 6.89 5.43 11.19
C MET A 58 5.94 5.90 12.29
N LEU A 59 4.63 5.87 12.05
CA LEU A 59 3.62 6.25 13.05
C LEU A 59 3.65 5.31 14.25
N TYR A 60 3.83 4.00 14.04
CA TYR A 60 3.97 3.05 15.13
C TYR A 60 5.18 3.39 16.02
N VAL A 61 6.36 3.61 15.42
CA VAL A 61 7.57 4.01 16.16
C VAL A 61 7.33 5.30 16.94
N LEU A 62 6.76 6.33 16.29
CA LEU A 62 6.45 7.61 16.95
C LEU A 62 5.49 7.45 18.15
N ASN A 63 4.49 6.58 18.02
CA ASN A 63 3.54 6.31 19.10
C ASN A 63 4.22 5.63 20.30
N ILE A 64 5.10 4.66 20.06
CA ILE A 64 5.79 3.95 21.15
C ILE A 64 6.92 4.78 21.76
N CYS A 65 7.53 5.72 21.02
CA CYS A 65 8.60 6.59 21.53
C CYS A 65 8.22 7.32 22.82
N ARG A 66 6.98 7.78 22.94
CA ARG A 66 6.51 8.49 24.13
C ARG A 66 6.21 7.59 25.33
N GLN A 67 5.83 6.34 25.07
CA GLN A 67 5.40 5.39 26.12
C GLN A 67 6.55 4.52 26.61
N ALA A 68 7.43 4.09 25.70
CA ALA A 68 8.51 3.15 25.95
C ALA A 68 9.70 3.47 25.01
N PRO A 69 10.54 4.46 25.34
CA PRO A 69 11.64 4.90 24.47
C PRO A 69 12.65 3.78 24.19
N GLU A 70 12.95 2.92 25.17
CA GLU A 70 13.83 1.76 24.98
C GLU A 70 13.28 0.76 23.97
N LYS A 71 11.98 0.52 23.99
CA LYS A 71 11.31 -0.35 23.01
C LYS A 71 11.38 0.28 21.62
N ALA A 72 11.16 1.60 21.53
CA ALA A 72 11.25 2.32 20.27
C ALA A 72 12.67 2.26 19.67
N LYS A 73 13.69 2.42 20.52
CA LYS A 73 15.09 2.28 20.13
C LYS A 73 15.39 0.90 19.55
N ARG A 74 14.98 -0.18 20.23
CA ARG A 74 15.16 -1.55 19.72
C ARG A 74 14.49 -1.77 18.37
N VAL A 75 13.26 -1.29 18.21
CA VAL A 75 12.52 -1.38 16.93
C VAL A 75 13.26 -0.62 15.83
N LEU A 76 13.80 0.56 16.12
CA LEU A 76 14.60 1.32 15.16
C LEU A 76 15.87 0.58 14.77
N GLU A 77 16.59 -0.01 15.72
CA GLU A 77 17.80 -0.79 15.47
C GLU A 77 17.49 -2.01 14.58
N GLU A 78 16.38 -2.71 14.80
CA GLU A 78 15.93 -3.82 13.95
C GLU A 78 15.63 -3.39 12.51
N ILE A 79 14.93 -2.26 12.34
CA ILE A 79 14.62 -1.71 11.02
C ILE A 79 15.92 -1.33 10.30
N ASP A 80 16.84 -0.64 10.98
CA ASP A 80 18.13 -0.24 10.41
C ASP A 80 18.97 -1.45 9.98
N MET A 81 18.98 -2.52 10.79
CA MET A 81 19.67 -3.77 10.42
C MET A 81 19.10 -4.34 9.12
N ARG A 82 17.77 -4.44 8.99
CA ARG A 82 17.14 -4.99 7.78
C ARG A 82 17.40 -4.13 6.54
N ILE A 83 17.36 -2.81 6.70
CA ILE A 83 17.68 -1.87 5.61
C ILE A 83 19.13 -2.04 5.15
N LYS A 84 20.09 -2.22 6.08
CA LYS A 84 21.50 -2.46 5.73
C LYS A 84 21.67 -3.77 4.98
N MET A 85 21.12 -4.87 5.51
CA MET A 85 21.17 -6.17 4.85
C MET A 85 20.59 -6.12 3.44
N SER A 86 19.42 -5.49 3.26
CA SER A 86 18.80 -5.36 1.93
C SER A 86 19.71 -4.66 0.92
N LYS A 87 20.44 -3.61 1.34
CA LYS A 87 21.37 -2.88 0.46
C LYS A 87 22.60 -3.70 0.11
N GLU A 88 23.13 -4.47 1.05
CA GLU A 88 24.29 -5.34 0.83
C GLU A 88 23.96 -6.42 -0.23
N PHE A 89 22.76 -7.01 -0.19
CA PHE A 89 22.33 -7.97 -1.22
C PHE A 89 22.17 -7.35 -2.62
N ASP A 90 21.78 -6.09 -2.71
CA ASP A 90 21.66 -5.39 -4.00
C ASP A 90 23.03 -5.04 -4.60
N GLU A 91 24.05 -4.82 -3.77
CA GLU A 91 25.41 -4.49 -4.20
C GLU A 91 26.22 -5.74 -4.60
N GLU A 92 25.98 -6.90 -3.97
CA GLU A 92 26.68 -8.16 -4.28
C GLU A 92 26.06 -8.95 -5.46
N GLY A 93 24.85 -8.60 -5.91
CA GLY A 93 24.16 -9.22 -7.04
C GLY A 93 24.64 -8.78 -8.44
N VAL A 94 25.77 -8.07 -8.53
CA VAL A 94 26.38 -7.59 -9.78
C VAL A 94 27.71 -8.32 -10.05
N LEU A 95 27.64 -9.64 -10.25
CA LEU A 95 28.71 -10.45 -10.87
C LEU A 95 28.10 -11.48 -11.84
#